data_AF-A0A357AAH0-F1
#
_entry.id   AF-A0A357AAH0-F1
#
_cell.length_a   1.000
_cell.length_b   1.000
_cell.length_c   1.000
_cell.angle_alpha   90.00
_cell.angle_beta   90.00
_cell.angle_gamma   90.00
#
_symmetry.space_group_name_H-M   'P 1'
#
loop_
_entity.id
_entity.type
_entity.pdbx_description
1 polymer ?
#
loop_
_entity_poly.entity_id
_entity_poly.type
_entity_poly.pdbx_seq_one_letter_code
_entity_poly.pdbx_strand_id
1 'polypeptide(L)' 'MTDKPDISEVAKFDKSKLKNTETQEKNTLPTKEQIEQEKAEANPE' A
#
# COMPACT_ATOMS: atom_id res chain seq x y z
N MET A 1 14.76 -16.04 -29.47
CA MET A 1 14.97 -14.59 -29.54
C MET A 1 14.78 -14.06 -28.12
N THR A 2 15.71 -13.25 -27.63
CA THR A 2 15.63 -12.72 -26.26
C THR A 2 14.78 -11.46 -26.30
N ASP A 3 13.46 -11.64 -26.27
CA ASP A 3 12.48 -10.57 -26.15
C ASP A 3 12.46 -10.07 -24.69
N LYS A 4 13.56 -9.45 -24.25
CA LYS A 4 13.55 -8.66 -23.02
C LYS A 4 13.11 -7.23 -23.37
N PRO A 5 12.11 -6.67 -22.67
CA PRO A 5 11.64 -5.32 -22.94
C PRO A 5 12.77 -4.31 -22.70
N ASP A 6 12.82 -3.26 -23.52
CA ASP A 6 13.80 -2.19 -23.39
C ASP A 6 13.51 -1.38 -22.11
N ILE A 7 14.37 -1.55 -21.10
CA ILE A 7 14.26 -0.88 -19.80
C ILE A 7 14.88 0.53 -19.81
N SER A 8 15.48 0.97 -20.92
CA SER A 8 16.16 2.26 -21.01
C SER A 8 15.19 3.44 -20.83
N GLU A 9 13.91 3.23 -21.17
CA GLU A 9 12.85 4.21 -20.97
C GLU A 9 12.59 4.49 -19.48
N VAL A 10 12.70 3.48 -18.62
CA VAL A 10 12.51 3.64 -17.17
C VAL A 10 13.56 4.60 -16.57
N ALA A 11 14.79 4.56 -17.09
CA ALA A 11 15.87 5.43 -16.62
C ALA A 11 15.73 6.90 -17.06
N LYS A 12 15.08 7.15 -18.21
CA LYS A 12 14.92 8.48 -18.82
C LYS A 12 13.54 9.08 -18.63
N PHE A 13 12.62 8.34 -18.02
CA PHE A 13 11.24 8.77 -17.85
C PHE A 13 11.14 10.01 -16.94
N ASP A 14 10.43 11.02 -17.44
CA ASP A 14 10.19 12.26 -16.70
C ASP A 14 9.05 12.10 -15.69
N LYS A 15 9.39 12.20 -14.41
CA LYS A 15 8.44 12.08 -13.29
C LYS A 15 7.35 13.15 -13.31
N SER A 16 7.57 14.29 -13.96
CA SER A 16 6.57 15.35 -14.08
C SER A 16 5.35 14.96 -14.93
N LYS A 17 5.51 13.94 -15.79
CA LYS A 17 4.43 13.38 -16.62
C LYS A 17 3.54 12.39 -15.85
N LEU A 18 3.87 12.06 -14.60
CA LEU A 18 3.01 11.24 -13.76
C LEU A 18 1.78 12.04 -13.34
N LYS A 19 0.61 11.39 -13.36
CA LYS A 19 -0.61 11.98 -12.83
C LYS A 19 -0.48 12.12 -11.32
N ASN A 20 -0.81 13.29 -10.78
CA ASN A 20 -0.95 13.46 -9.35
C ASN A 20 -2.04 12.50 -8.85
N THR A 21 -1.68 11.70 -7.86
CA THR A 21 -2.60 10.76 -7.22
C THR A 21 -2.49 10.96 -5.71
N GLU A 22 -3.63 11.12 -5.06
CA GLU A 22 -3.69 11.18 -3.61
C GLU A 22 -3.53 9.75 -3.07
N THR A 23 -2.43 9.51 -2.36
CA THR A 23 -2.20 8.20 -1.72
C THR A 23 -2.99 8.15 -0.42
N GLN A 24 -4.00 7.28 -0.37
CA GLN A 24 -4.75 7.02 0.86
C GLN A 24 -3.99 5.99 1.71
N GLU A 25 -3.18 6.48 2.65
CA GLU A 25 -2.54 5.63 3.66
C GLU A 25 -3.60 5.15 4.66
N LYS A 26 -4.10 3.93 4.47
CA LYS A 26 -5.03 3.27 5.41
C LYS A 26 -4.28 2.67 6.59
N ASN A 27 -3.59 3.51 7.35
CA ASN A 27 -2.93 3.14 8.60
C ASN A 27 -3.71 3.69 9.79
N THR A 28 -5.03 3.47 9.80
CA THR A 28 -5.86 3.85 10.94
C THR A 28 -5.57 2.89 12.08
N LEU A 29 -5.16 3.43 13.23
CA LEU A 29 -5.10 2.64 14.45
C LEU A 29 -6.49 2.04 14.72
N PRO A 30 -6.57 0.78 15.18
CA PRO A 30 -7.84 0.19 15.56
C PRO A 30 -8.51 1.06 16.63
N THR A 31 -9.84 1.17 16.57
CA THR A 31 -10.60 1.91 17.59
C THR A 31 -10.55 1.16 18.92
N LYS A 32 -10.84 1.86 20.02
CA LYS A 32 -10.90 1.22 21.36
C LYS A 32 -11.85 0.03 21.39
N GLU A 33 -13.00 0.14 20.71
CA GLU A 33 -13.98 -0.95 20.59
C GLU A 33 -13.41 -2.18 19.86
N GLN A 34 -12.68 -1.98 18.76
CA GLN A 34 -12.03 -3.08 18.03
C GLN A 34 -10.98 -3.78 18.90
N ILE A 35 -10.19 -3.01 19.64
CA ILE A 35 -9.17 -3.55 20.56
C ILE A 35 -9.82 -4.36 21.69
N GLU A 36 -10.93 -3.86 22.26
CA GLU A 36 -11.66 -4.56 23.33
C GLU A 36 -12.32 -5.84 22.82
N GLN A 37 -12.89 -5.81 21.62
CA GLN A 37 -13.47 -7.01 20.98
C GLN A 37 -12.38 -8.07 20.73
N GLU A 38 -11.25 -7.70 20.12
CA GLU A 38 -10.14 -8.64 19.89
C GLU A 38 -9.59 -9.21 21.20
N LYS A 39 -9.49 -8.38 22.24
CA LYS A 39 -9.05 -8.84 23.57
C LYS A 39 -10.02 -9.84 24.20
N ALA A 40 -11.33 -9.66 24.00
CA ALA A 40 -12.35 -10.59 24.50
C ALA A 40 -12.38 -11.90 23.70
N GLU A 41 -12.25 -11.84 22.37
CA GLU A 41 -12.18 -13.03 21.51
C GLU A 41 -10.87 -13.83 21.70
N ALA A 42 -9.75 -13.16 22.00
CA ALA A 42 -8.46 -13.81 22.21
C ALA A 42 -8.36 -14.62 23.52
N ASN A 43 -9.36 -14.52 24.40
CA ASN A 43 -9.44 -15.32 25.61
C ASN A 43 -10.76 -16.10 25.62
N PRO A 44 -10.88 -17.17 24.83
CA PRO A 44 -12.00 -18.10 24.98
C PRO A 44 -11.86 -18.75 26.36
N GLU A 45 -12.87 -18.55 27.20
CA GLU A 45 -13.01 -19.17 28.52
C GLU A 45 -13.06 -20.70 28.44
#